data_AF-A0A832GE69-F1
#
_entry.id   AF-A0A832GE69-F1
#
_cell.length_a   1.000
_cell.length_b   1.000
_cell.length_c   1.000
_cell.angle_alpha   90.00
_cell.angle_beta   90.00
_cell.angle_gamma   90.00
#
_symmetry.space_group_name_H-M   'P 1'
#
loop_
_entity.id
_entity.type
_entity.pdbx_description
1 polymer ?
#
loop_
_entity_poly.entity_id
_entity_poly.type
_entity_poly.pdbx_seq_one_letter_code
_entity_poly.pdbx_strand_id
1 'polypeptide(L)'
;MIPPAQKLRIIVGGLVGQFPLGGVAWDYFHYVLGLHQLGHDVYYHEDTWVWPYDPVKRYPTDDPGYTVKFIGGFFDRYAPELSGRWHYLLLHEKSHGMSRDAFDRVAASADVFLNVSGACFFPDNLNPRCLKVFLDTDPGYNQIMLAERFAWSEHVDRWCSQVAAHDRHLTYAENLWADGCVIPRLDFDWRPTRCIATPAHWEAIARTPPPADAPLTTIMTWDYFRGKLTHKGVDYGTKVPEYERFHDLPRRVDVPLSLAIG
;
A
#
# COMPACT_ATOMS: atom_id res chain seq x y z
N MET A 1 17.98 18.22 -8.31
CA MET A 1 18.43 16.97 -8.97
C MET A 1 19.59 16.41 -8.16
N ILE A 2 19.44 15.21 -7.61
CA ILE A 2 20.47 14.56 -6.78
C ILE A 2 21.71 14.23 -7.66
N PRO A 3 22.95 14.42 -7.18
CA PRO A 3 24.15 14.01 -7.92
C PRO A 3 24.09 12.54 -8.34
N PRO A 4 24.61 12.13 -9.51
CA PRO A 4 24.55 10.74 -9.96
C PRO A 4 25.06 9.72 -8.94
N ALA A 5 26.08 10.07 -8.16
CA ALA A 5 26.66 9.22 -7.11
C ALA A 5 25.73 8.98 -5.89
N GLN A 6 24.65 9.76 -5.77
CA GLN A 6 23.63 9.63 -4.71
C GLN A 6 22.29 9.12 -5.27
N LYS A 7 22.21 8.85 -6.59
CA LYS A 7 21.00 8.33 -7.24
C LYS A 7 20.86 6.84 -6.95
N LEU A 8 19.96 6.50 -6.04
CA LEU A 8 19.57 5.12 -5.75
C LEU A 8 18.62 4.55 -6.81
N ARG A 9 18.72 3.25 -7.06
CA ARG A 9 17.71 2.41 -7.72
C ARG A 9 16.77 1.83 -6.68
N ILE A 10 15.49 2.19 -6.79
CA ILE A 10 14.48 1.85 -5.79
C ILE A 10 13.35 1.09 -6.45
N ILE A 11 13.02 -0.08 -5.90
CA ILE A 11 11.83 -0.85 -6.27
C ILE A 11 10.77 -0.60 -5.19
N VAL A 12 9.61 -0.11 -5.61
CA VAL A 12 8.44 0.09 -4.75
C VAL A 12 7.51 -1.10 -4.91
N GLY A 13 7.29 -1.84 -3.81
CA GLY A 13 6.27 -2.88 -3.68
C GLY A 13 4.91 -2.27 -3.33
N GLY A 14 3.81 -2.84 -3.83
CA GLY A 14 2.47 -2.37 -3.51
C GLY A 14 1.32 -3.30 -3.93
N LEU A 15 0.08 -2.79 -3.84
CA LEU A 15 -1.17 -3.52 -4.13
C LEU A 15 -2.04 -2.87 -5.22
N VAL A 16 -1.45 -2.06 -6.10
CA VAL A 16 -2.18 -1.37 -7.18
C VAL A 16 -2.92 -2.36 -8.08
N GLY A 17 -2.31 -3.50 -8.39
CA GLY A 17 -2.90 -4.55 -9.21
C GLY A 17 -3.85 -5.48 -8.48
N GLN A 18 -3.58 -5.73 -7.20
CA GLN A 18 -4.36 -6.59 -6.32
C GLN A 18 -5.76 -6.03 -6.13
N PHE A 19 -5.84 -4.71 -5.96
CA PHE A 19 -7.09 -3.97 -5.88
C PHE A 19 -7.02 -2.75 -6.82
N PRO A 20 -7.35 -2.91 -8.11
CA PRO A 20 -7.20 -1.89 -9.14
C PRO A 20 -8.32 -0.83 -9.06
N LEU A 21 -8.27 -0.07 -7.96
CA LEU A 21 -9.17 1.00 -7.57
C LEU A 21 -8.35 2.27 -7.34
N GLY A 22 -8.92 3.45 -7.64
CA GLY A 22 -8.18 4.72 -7.61
C GLY A 22 -7.55 5.05 -6.26
N GLY A 23 -8.27 4.82 -5.15
CA GLY A 23 -7.76 5.08 -3.80
C GLY A 23 -6.55 4.22 -3.45
N VAL A 24 -6.65 2.91 -3.70
CA VAL A 24 -5.55 1.95 -3.51
C VAL A 24 -4.37 2.34 -4.40
N ALA A 25 -4.63 2.65 -5.67
CA ALA A 25 -3.57 3.05 -6.59
C ALA A 25 -2.75 4.22 -6.04
N TRP A 26 -3.41 5.28 -5.56
CA TRP A 26 -2.74 6.46 -5.02
C TRP A 26 -1.92 6.19 -3.76
N ASP A 27 -2.35 5.27 -2.88
CA ASP A 27 -1.60 4.90 -1.67
C ASP A 27 -0.16 4.48 -2.00
N TYR A 28 0.02 3.69 -3.06
CA TYR A 28 1.34 3.24 -3.53
C TYR A 28 2.00 4.21 -4.50
N PHE A 29 1.22 4.84 -5.37
CA PHE A 29 1.78 5.64 -6.46
C PHE A 29 2.42 6.94 -5.98
N HIS A 30 2.00 7.47 -4.82
CA HIS A 30 2.68 8.60 -4.19
C HIS A 30 4.17 8.32 -3.90
N TYR A 31 4.52 7.08 -3.53
CA TYR A 31 5.91 6.68 -3.33
C TYR A 31 6.68 6.65 -4.65
N VAL A 32 6.08 6.06 -5.70
CA VAL A 32 6.70 6.00 -7.03
C VAL A 32 7.03 7.40 -7.55
N LEU A 33 6.05 8.30 -7.52
CA LEU A 33 6.19 9.68 -7.98
C LEU A 33 7.14 10.49 -7.11
N GLY A 34 6.97 10.45 -5.78
CA GLY A 34 7.79 11.23 -4.86
C GLY A 34 9.27 10.87 -4.96
N LEU A 35 9.59 9.58 -4.99
CA LEU A 35 10.96 9.10 -5.15
C LEU A 35 11.55 9.48 -6.52
N HIS A 36 10.74 9.42 -7.58
CA HIS A 36 11.18 9.85 -8.90
C HIS A 36 11.47 11.36 -8.95
N GLN A 37 10.60 12.18 -8.36
CA GLN A 37 10.77 13.64 -8.26
C GLN A 37 12.02 14.04 -7.47
N LEU A 38 12.40 13.24 -6.46
CA LEU A 38 13.67 13.41 -5.76
C LEU A 38 14.88 13.10 -6.65
N GLY A 39 14.69 12.40 -7.77
CA GLY A 39 15.71 12.13 -8.79
C GLY A 39 16.21 10.69 -8.81
N HIS A 40 15.54 9.76 -8.11
CA HIS A 40 15.91 8.35 -8.05
C HIS A 40 15.52 7.56 -9.31
N ASP A 41 16.13 6.38 -9.48
CA ASP A 41 15.79 5.42 -10.52
C ASP A 41 14.71 4.45 -9.99
N VAL A 42 13.45 4.79 -10.23
CA VAL A 42 12.31 4.14 -9.56
C VAL A 42 11.62 3.13 -10.48
N TYR A 43 11.25 1.99 -9.89
CA TYR A 43 10.45 0.94 -10.53
C TYR A 43 9.34 0.50 -9.58
N TYR A 44 8.19 0.13 -10.13
CA TYR A 44 7.11 -0.51 -9.37
C TYR A 44 7.15 -2.02 -9.56
N HIS A 45 6.95 -2.76 -8.48
CA HIS A 45 6.83 -4.21 -8.52
C HIS A 45 5.65 -4.68 -7.68
N GLU A 46 4.96 -5.69 -8.18
CA GLU A 46 3.90 -6.34 -7.41
C GLU A 46 3.90 -7.85 -7.64
N ASP A 47 4.05 -8.60 -6.55
CA ASP A 47 3.93 -10.05 -6.46
C ASP A 47 3.29 -10.42 -5.12
N THR A 48 1.99 -10.70 -5.14
CA THR A 48 1.15 -10.91 -3.95
C THR A 48 0.76 -12.38 -3.75
N TRP A 49 1.11 -13.27 -4.69
CA TRP A 49 0.72 -14.70 -4.70
C TRP A 49 -0.79 -14.98 -4.62
N VAL A 50 -1.64 -14.03 -4.96
CA VAL A 50 -3.10 -14.22 -4.96
C VAL A 50 -3.73 -13.70 -6.25
N TRP A 51 -4.94 -14.15 -6.53
CA TRP A 51 -5.71 -13.62 -7.65
C TRP A 51 -6.08 -12.15 -7.40
N PRO A 52 -5.89 -11.27 -8.40
CA PRO A 52 -6.31 -9.88 -8.29
C PRO A 52 -7.83 -9.78 -8.25
N TYR A 53 -8.33 -8.74 -7.57
CA TYR A 53 -9.74 -8.38 -7.60
C TYR A 53 -10.10 -7.69 -8.92
N ASP A 54 -11.13 -8.17 -9.61
CA ASP A 54 -11.73 -7.47 -10.74
C ASP A 54 -12.94 -6.65 -10.25
N PRO A 55 -12.90 -5.30 -10.32
CA PRO A 55 -13.97 -4.44 -9.80
C PRO A 55 -15.24 -4.44 -10.67
N VAL A 56 -15.16 -4.91 -11.92
CA VAL A 56 -16.32 -5.09 -12.79
C VAL A 56 -17.04 -6.39 -12.42
N LYS A 57 -16.29 -7.49 -12.27
CA LYS A 57 -16.83 -8.79 -11.84
C LYS A 57 -17.17 -8.82 -10.34
N ARG A 58 -16.58 -7.91 -9.56
CA ARG A 58 -16.64 -7.83 -8.10
C ARG A 58 -16.15 -9.10 -7.40
N TYR A 59 -15.13 -9.74 -7.96
CA TYR A 59 -14.60 -11.02 -7.46
C TYR A 59 -13.12 -11.19 -7.84
N PRO A 60 -12.31 -11.92 -7.03
CA PRO A 60 -10.96 -12.32 -7.43
C PRO A 60 -10.98 -13.17 -8.70
N THR A 61 -10.08 -12.92 -9.65
CA THR A 61 -10.04 -13.61 -10.94
C THR A 61 -8.62 -14.00 -11.32
N ASP A 62 -8.48 -15.12 -12.02
CA ASP A 62 -7.24 -15.59 -12.64
C ASP A 62 -6.88 -14.84 -13.95
N ASP A 63 -7.79 -14.01 -14.48
CA ASP A 63 -7.57 -13.15 -15.63
C ASP A 63 -7.06 -11.76 -15.20
N PRO A 64 -5.76 -11.44 -15.38
CA PRO A 64 -5.19 -10.18 -14.96
C PRO A 64 -5.48 -9.04 -15.95
N GLY A 65 -6.29 -9.24 -17.00
CA GLY A 65 -6.47 -8.27 -18.07
C GLY A 65 -6.91 -6.88 -17.60
N TYR A 66 -7.86 -6.81 -16.65
CA TYR A 66 -8.27 -5.53 -16.04
C TYR A 66 -7.11 -4.89 -15.26
N THR A 67 -6.49 -5.66 -14.36
CA THR A 67 -5.36 -5.23 -13.52
C THR A 67 -4.20 -4.68 -14.35
N VAL A 68 -3.78 -5.42 -15.39
CA VAL A 68 -2.67 -5.05 -16.28
C VAL A 68 -2.98 -3.76 -17.04
N LYS A 69 -4.21 -3.63 -17.57
CA LYS A 69 -4.66 -2.41 -18.23
C LYS A 69 -4.73 -1.23 -17.25
N PHE A 70 -5.15 -1.48 -16.02
CA PHE A 70 -5.27 -0.47 -14.98
C PHE A 70 -3.90 0.07 -14.57
N ILE A 71 -2.94 -0.79 -14.21
CA ILE A 71 -1.57 -0.38 -13.85
C ILE A 71 -0.94 0.40 -15.01
N GLY A 72 -0.94 -0.17 -16.22
CA GLY A 72 -0.37 0.48 -17.40
C GLY A 72 -0.99 1.85 -17.67
N GLY A 73 -2.32 1.93 -17.67
CA GLY A 73 -3.04 3.20 -17.86
C GLY A 73 -2.80 4.23 -16.74
N PHE A 74 -2.55 3.77 -15.50
CA PHE A 74 -2.21 4.66 -14.39
C PHE A 74 -0.82 5.27 -14.58
N PHE A 75 0.17 4.46 -14.96
CA PHE A 75 1.50 4.94 -15.35
C PHE A 75 1.43 5.91 -16.54
N ASP A 76 0.76 5.53 -17.63
CA ASP A 76 0.68 6.38 -18.82
C ASP A 76 0.00 7.72 -18.55
N ARG A 77 -0.96 7.77 -17.61
CA ARG A 77 -1.69 8.98 -17.26
C ARG A 77 -0.96 9.87 -16.27
N TYR A 78 -0.37 9.29 -15.22
CA TYR A 78 0.14 10.05 -14.08
C TYR A 78 1.66 10.06 -13.95
N ALA A 79 2.37 9.14 -14.62
CA ALA A 79 3.84 9.10 -14.67
C ALA A 79 4.32 8.66 -16.07
N PRO A 80 3.99 9.40 -17.15
CA PRO A 80 4.35 9.00 -18.51
C PRO A 80 5.88 8.83 -18.70
N GLU A 81 6.70 9.56 -17.96
CA GLU A 81 8.16 9.42 -17.91
C GLU A 81 8.65 8.12 -17.27
N LEU A 82 7.77 7.43 -16.52
CA LEU A 82 7.99 6.12 -15.95
C LEU A 82 7.21 5.01 -16.69
N SER A 83 6.61 5.32 -17.86
CA SER A 83 5.95 4.28 -18.66
C SER A 83 6.93 3.16 -18.99
N GLY A 84 6.52 1.92 -18.72
CA GLY A 84 7.38 0.73 -18.85
C GLY A 84 8.28 0.40 -17.65
N ARG A 85 8.22 1.16 -16.55
CA ARG A 85 8.98 0.90 -15.31
C ARG A 85 8.16 0.22 -14.22
N TRP A 86 7.30 -0.71 -14.62
CA TRP A 86 6.46 -1.47 -13.71
C TRP A 86 6.43 -2.95 -14.07
N HIS A 87 6.40 -3.80 -13.06
CA HIS A 87 6.37 -5.24 -13.19
C HIS A 87 5.30 -5.83 -12.27
N TYR A 88 4.26 -6.40 -12.87
CA TYR A 88 3.26 -7.20 -12.15
C TYR A 88 3.53 -8.68 -12.43
N LEU A 89 3.74 -9.46 -11.37
CA LEU A 89 4.02 -10.89 -11.44
C LEU A 89 2.83 -11.66 -10.87
N LEU A 90 1.94 -12.10 -11.76
CA LEU A 90 0.75 -12.85 -11.36
C LEU A 90 1.15 -14.23 -10.83
N LEU A 91 0.78 -14.50 -9.58
CA LEU A 91 1.03 -15.77 -8.88
C LEU A 91 2.49 -16.22 -8.94
N HIS A 92 3.42 -15.26 -8.96
CA HIS A 92 4.87 -15.52 -9.06
C HIS A 92 5.35 -16.20 -10.36
N GLU A 93 4.46 -16.35 -11.34
CA GLU A 93 4.73 -17.09 -12.58
C GLU A 93 4.73 -16.19 -13.81
N LYS A 94 3.69 -15.35 -13.97
CA LYS A 94 3.43 -14.66 -15.23
C LYS A 94 3.69 -13.15 -15.12
N SER A 95 4.72 -12.68 -15.81
CA SER A 95 5.09 -11.27 -15.87
C SER A 95 4.21 -10.45 -16.81
N HIS A 96 3.86 -9.24 -16.37
CA HIS A 96 3.20 -8.20 -17.14
C HIS A 96 3.87 -6.84 -16.92
N GLY A 97 3.77 -5.95 -17.92
CA GLY A 97 4.55 -4.71 -17.97
C GLY A 97 5.95 -5.00 -18.48
N MET A 98 6.94 -4.98 -17.58
CA MET A 98 8.28 -5.49 -17.88
C MET A 98 8.28 -7.01 -18.07
N SER A 99 9.19 -7.51 -18.91
CA SER A 99 9.49 -8.95 -18.95
C SER A 99 10.24 -9.37 -17.69
N ARG A 100 10.16 -10.67 -17.34
CA ARG A 100 10.86 -11.26 -16.19
C ARG A 100 12.35 -10.93 -16.22
N ASP A 101 13.04 -11.21 -17.34
CA ASP A 101 14.47 -10.95 -17.49
C ASP A 101 14.84 -9.46 -17.33
N ALA A 102 13.97 -8.56 -17.82
CA ALA A 102 14.21 -7.13 -17.68
C ALA A 102 14.08 -6.66 -16.24
N PHE A 103 13.05 -7.15 -15.53
CA PHE A 103 12.88 -6.86 -14.11
C PHE A 103 13.98 -7.48 -13.26
N ASP A 104 14.40 -8.71 -13.54
CA ASP A 104 15.45 -9.39 -12.78
C ASP A 104 16.80 -8.64 -12.87
N ARG A 105 17.11 -8.03 -14.03
CA ARG A 105 18.28 -7.13 -14.15
C ARG A 105 18.16 -5.88 -13.28
N VAL A 106 16.96 -5.33 -13.14
CA VAL A 106 16.68 -4.19 -12.24
C VAL A 106 16.85 -4.63 -10.79
N ALA A 107 16.23 -5.76 -10.39
CA ALA A 107 16.32 -6.31 -9.04
C ALA A 107 17.76 -6.61 -8.62
N ALA A 108 18.57 -7.18 -9.53
CA ALA A 108 19.97 -7.53 -9.28
C ALA A 108 20.89 -6.33 -9.00
N SER A 109 20.40 -5.11 -9.26
CA SER A 109 21.13 -3.86 -9.05
C SER A 109 20.35 -2.84 -8.21
N ALA A 110 19.26 -3.26 -7.57
CA ALA A 110 18.49 -2.39 -6.69
C ALA A 110 19.27 -2.07 -5.42
N ASP A 111 19.18 -0.82 -4.97
CA ASP A 111 19.75 -0.35 -3.71
C ASP A 111 18.74 -0.47 -2.57
N VAL A 112 17.45 -0.25 -2.87
CA VAL A 112 16.34 -0.28 -1.90
C VAL A 112 15.14 -1.02 -2.48
N PHE A 113 14.55 -1.91 -1.67
CA PHE A 113 13.23 -2.48 -1.89
C PHE A 113 12.29 -1.92 -0.82
N LEU A 114 11.44 -0.97 -1.21
CA LEU A 114 10.45 -0.36 -0.34
C LEU A 114 9.13 -1.13 -0.46
N ASN A 115 8.88 -2.04 0.48
CA ASN A 115 7.69 -2.86 0.53
C ASN A 115 6.57 -2.12 1.28
N VAL A 116 5.81 -1.31 0.56
CA VAL A 116 4.69 -0.55 1.12
C VAL A 116 3.57 -1.54 1.49
N SER A 117 3.05 -1.43 2.70
CA SER A 117 2.02 -2.32 3.27
C SER A 117 2.47 -3.78 3.43
N GLY A 118 3.75 -4.11 3.24
CA GLY A 118 4.25 -5.49 3.21
C GLY A 118 3.61 -6.37 2.14
N ALA A 119 3.14 -5.73 1.06
CA ALA A 119 2.31 -6.33 0.04
C ALA A 119 2.99 -7.46 -0.73
N CYS A 120 4.30 -7.34 -0.94
CA CYS A 120 5.01 -8.11 -1.96
C CYS A 120 6.06 -9.04 -1.38
N PHE A 121 6.23 -10.20 -2.02
CA PHE A 121 7.41 -11.04 -1.84
C PHE A 121 8.68 -10.32 -2.29
N PHE A 122 9.81 -10.71 -1.70
CA PHE A 122 11.10 -10.22 -2.18
C PHE A 122 11.37 -10.81 -3.56
N PRO A 123 11.81 -10.01 -4.55
CA PRO A 123 12.24 -10.55 -5.83
C PRO A 123 13.33 -11.60 -5.67
N ASP A 124 13.23 -12.73 -6.39
CA ASP A 124 14.20 -13.83 -6.31
C ASP A 124 15.64 -13.38 -6.61
N ASN A 125 15.77 -12.49 -7.59
CA ASN A 125 17.04 -11.94 -8.07
C ASN A 125 17.38 -10.59 -7.43
N LEU A 126 16.82 -10.29 -6.25
CA LEU A 126 17.15 -9.05 -5.55
C LEU A 126 18.63 -9.01 -5.17
N ASN A 127 19.28 -7.88 -5.42
CA ASN A 127 20.65 -7.62 -4.99
C ASN A 127 20.82 -8.00 -3.50
N PRO A 128 21.78 -8.87 -3.14
CA PRO A 128 21.99 -9.28 -1.75
C PRO A 128 22.32 -8.15 -0.79
N ARG A 129 22.79 -6.99 -1.31
CA ARG A 129 23.07 -5.77 -0.53
C ARG A 129 21.92 -4.76 -0.56
N CYS A 130 20.80 -5.08 -1.23
CA CYS A 130 19.62 -4.23 -1.27
C CYS A 130 19.04 -4.08 0.14
N LEU A 131 18.79 -2.84 0.55
CA LEU A 131 18.11 -2.55 1.80
C LEU A 131 16.61 -2.84 1.65
N LYS A 132 16.09 -3.79 2.42
CA LYS A 132 14.67 -4.16 2.42
C LYS A 132 13.95 -3.38 3.51
N VAL A 133 13.00 -2.55 3.10
CA VAL A 133 12.25 -1.67 4.00
C VAL A 133 10.80 -2.11 4.04
N PHE A 134 10.33 -2.54 5.20
CA PHE A 134 8.92 -2.72 5.47
C PHE A 134 8.33 -1.37 5.84
N LEU A 135 7.27 -0.94 5.16
CA LEU A 135 6.51 0.23 5.53
C LEU A 135 5.10 -0.19 5.93
N ASP A 136 4.81 -0.10 7.22
CA ASP A 136 3.51 -0.34 7.80
C ASP A 136 2.57 0.85 7.59
N THR A 137 1.57 0.64 6.75
CA THR A 137 0.53 1.62 6.41
C THR A 137 -0.78 1.37 7.18
N ASP A 138 -0.90 0.25 7.90
CA ASP A 138 -2.08 -0.12 8.71
C ASP A 138 -1.68 -0.38 10.18
N PRO A 139 -1.14 0.65 10.86
CA PRO A 139 -0.70 0.52 12.23
C PRO A 139 -1.86 0.21 13.19
N GLY A 140 -1.58 -0.63 14.17
CA GLY A 140 -2.59 -1.23 15.03
C GLY A 140 -2.91 -2.64 14.54
N TYR A 141 -3.47 -2.76 13.33
CA TYR A 141 -3.80 -4.07 12.76
C TYR A 141 -2.55 -4.94 12.62
N ASN A 142 -1.53 -4.46 11.90
CA ASN A 142 -0.35 -5.25 11.59
C ASN A 142 0.44 -5.65 12.86
N GLN A 143 0.63 -4.73 13.81
CA GLN A 143 1.33 -5.03 15.05
C GLN A 143 0.57 -6.03 15.94
N ILE A 144 -0.76 -5.93 15.99
CA ILE A 144 -1.58 -6.90 16.72
C ILE A 144 -1.52 -8.27 16.01
N MET A 145 -1.57 -8.32 14.67
CA MET A 145 -1.37 -9.56 13.91
C MET A 145 0.00 -10.19 14.18
N LEU A 146 1.06 -9.40 14.22
CA LEU A 146 2.42 -9.85 14.52
C LEU A 146 2.54 -10.44 15.94
N ALA A 147 1.86 -9.84 16.91
CA ALA A 147 1.90 -10.25 18.31
C ALA A 147 1.02 -11.46 18.61
N GLU A 148 -0.23 -11.43 18.17
CA GLU A 148 -1.25 -12.41 18.55
C GLU A 148 -1.31 -13.62 17.61
N ARG A 149 -0.86 -13.45 16.36
CA ARG A 149 -0.76 -14.52 15.35
C ARG A 149 -2.04 -15.35 15.20
N PHE A 150 -3.18 -14.68 15.03
CA PHE A 150 -4.48 -15.36 15.07
C PHE A 150 -4.62 -16.49 14.04
N ALA A 151 -5.18 -17.62 14.47
CA ALA A 151 -5.38 -18.81 13.65
C ALA A 151 -6.34 -18.62 12.47
N TRP A 152 -7.21 -17.61 12.49
CA TRP A 152 -8.11 -17.30 11.37
C TRP A 152 -7.38 -16.68 10.18
N SER A 153 -6.13 -16.25 10.34
CA SER A 153 -5.28 -15.75 9.27
C SER A 153 -4.39 -16.87 8.73
N GLU A 154 -4.82 -17.48 7.62
CA GLU A 154 -4.24 -18.68 6.99
C GLU A 154 -2.73 -18.62 6.74
N HIS A 155 -2.16 -17.42 6.62
CA HIS A 155 -0.74 -17.20 6.30
C HIS A 155 0.00 -16.32 7.30
N VAL A 156 -0.52 -16.20 8.53
CA VAL A 156 0.05 -15.29 9.54
C VAL A 156 1.52 -15.57 9.82
N ASP A 157 1.92 -16.84 9.92
CA ASP A 157 3.32 -17.18 10.22
C ASP A 157 4.29 -16.81 9.09
N ARG A 158 3.85 -17.00 7.84
CA ARG A 158 4.62 -16.60 6.65
C ARG A 158 4.76 -15.09 6.61
N TRP A 159 3.66 -14.38 6.83
CA TRP A 159 3.67 -12.92 6.84
C TRP A 159 4.53 -12.34 7.97
N CYS A 160 4.43 -12.88 9.19
CA CYS A 160 5.31 -12.50 10.31
C CYS A 160 6.80 -12.73 9.98
N SER A 161 7.12 -13.89 9.37
CA SER A 161 8.48 -14.20 8.93
C SER A 161 8.99 -13.22 7.87
N GLN A 162 8.11 -12.84 6.94
CA GLN A 162 8.42 -11.86 5.90
C GLN A 162 8.67 -10.47 6.49
N VAL A 163 7.82 -9.99 7.40
CA VAL A 163 8.04 -8.73 8.12
C VAL A 163 9.39 -8.75 8.84
N ALA A 164 9.71 -9.83 9.55
CA ALA A 164 10.98 -9.99 10.25
C ALA A 164 12.21 -10.04 9.34
N ALA A 165 12.04 -10.46 8.08
CA ALA A 165 13.12 -10.54 7.11
C ALA A 165 13.49 -9.20 6.44
N HIS A 166 12.79 -8.10 6.78
CA HIS A 166 13.17 -6.76 6.36
C HIS A 166 14.28 -6.19 7.26
N ASP A 167 15.12 -5.33 6.69
CA ASP A 167 16.24 -4.70 7.40
C ASP A 167 15.81 -3.45 8.18
N ARG A 168 14.74 -2.79 7.75
CA ARG A 168 14.18 -1.58 8.37
C ARG A 168 12.65 -1.65 8.42
N HIS A 169 12.08 -1.10 9.48
CA HIS A 169 10.66 -1.08 9.74
C HIS A 169 10.18 0.35 9.93
N LEU A 170 9.43 0.86 8.97
CA LEU A 170 8.76 2.15 9.03
C LEU A 170 7.29 1.93 9.38
N THR A 171 6.64 2.91 10.00
CA THR A 171 5.20 2.82 10.32
C THR A 171 4.54 4.19 10.32
N TYR A 172 3.26 4.26 9.93
CA TYR A 172 2.44 5.45 10.14
C TYR A 172 2.00 5.66 11.61
N ALA A 173 2.35 4.75 12.52
CA ALA A 173 2.10 4.90 13.96
C ALA A 173 2.97 6.00 14.60
N GLU A 174 2.65 7.27 14.36
CA GLU A 174 3.42 8.42 14.91
C GLU A 174 3.53 8.39 16.44
N ASN A 175 2.51 7.86 17.11
CA ASN A 175 2.46 7.78 18.57
C ASN A 175 2.96 6.44 19.14
N LEU A 176 3.56 5.55 18.33
CA LEU A 176 3.90 4.19 18.77
C LEU A 176 4.75 4.18 20.05
N TRP A 177 5.65 5.14 20.19
CA TRP A 177 6.58 5.26 21.32
C TRP A 177 6.05 6.08 22.49
N ALA A 178 4.88 6.71 22.38
CA ALA A 178 4.27 7.48 23.47
C ALA A 178 3.82 6.58 24.62
N ASP A 179 3.84 7.09 25.86
CA ASP A 179 3.56 6.33 27.10
C ASP A 179 2.15 5.72 27.14
N GLY A 180 1.19 6.29 26.42
CA GLY A 180 -0.19 5.80 26.33
C GLY A 180 -0.48 4.87 25.15
N CYS A 181 0.49 4.60 24.27
CA CYS A 181 0.24 3.76 23.10
C CYS A 181 0.16 2.28 23.51
N VAL A 182 -0.98 1.66 23.25
CA VAL A 182 -1.25 0.26 23.62
C VAL A 182 -0.90 -0.75 22.54
N ILE A 183 -0.60 -0.28 21.32
CA ILE A 183 -0.24 -1.11 20.16
C ILE A 183 1.06 -1.86 20.45
N PRO A 184 1.15 -3.18 20.14
CA PRO A 184 2.39 -3.94 20.30
C PRO A 184 3.56 -3.34 19.52
N ARG A 185 4.73 -3.27 20.13
CA ARG A 185 5.95 -2.82 19.42
C ARG A 185 6.76 -4.01 18.91
N LEU A 186 6.73 -5.14 19.62
CA LEU A 186 7.61 -6.29 19.37
C LEU A 186 9.09 -5.86 19.36
N ASP A 187 9.97 -6.74 18.90
CA ASP A 187 11.42 -6.50 18.88
C ASP A 187 11.89 -5.87 17.55
N PHE A 188 11.09 -4.97 16.99
CA PHE A 188 11.43 -4.22 15.77
C PHE A 188 11.84 -2.78 16.08
N ASP A 189 12.84 -2.26 15.35
CA ASP A 189 13.23 -0.84 15.37
C ASP A 189 12.24 -0.01 14.53
N TRP A 190 11.00 0.11 15.01
CA TRP A 190 9.97 0.89 14.34
C TRP A 190 10.33 2.37 14.30
N ARG A 191 10.42 2.90 13.09
CA ARG A 191 10.63 4.33 12.84
C ARG A 191 9.34 4.95 12.33
N PRO A 192 8.67 5.79 13.14
CA PRO A 192 7.48 6.46 12.68
C PRO A 192 7.77 7.35 11.47
N THR A 193 6.84 7.36 10.53
CA THR A 193 6.83 8.18 9.32
C THR A 193 5.39 8.60 9.02
N ARG A 194 5.18 9.30 7.90
CA ARG A 194 3.87 9.81 7.48
C ARG A 194 3.54 9.38 6.07
N CYS A 195 2.25 9.40 5.74
CA CYS A 195 1.78 9.26 4.37
C CYS A 195 2.46 10.31 3.48
N ILE A 196 2.88 9.88 2.30
CA ILE A 196 3.38 10.79 1.26
C ILE A 196 2.21 11.14 0.34
N ALA A 197 2.09 12.41 -0.02
CA ALA A 197 1.16 12.88 -1.04
C ALA A 197 1.91 13.73 -2.06
N THR A 198 1.68 13.48 -3.35
CA THR A 198 2.21 14.27 -4.46
C THR A 198 1.11 15.22 -4.97
N PRO A 199 1.09 16.50 -4.55
CA PRO A 199 -0.08 17.37 -4.73
C PRO A 199 -0.33 17.80 -6.18
N ALA A 200 0.69 17.76 -7.05
CA ALA A 200 0.59 18.26 -8.41
C ALA A 200 -0.59 17.67 -9.23
N HIS A 201 -0.88 16.38 -9.06
CA HIS A 201 -2.02 15.74 -9.75
C HIS A 201 -3.38 16.13 -9.15
N TRP A 202 -3.41 16.48 -7.85
CA TRP A 202 -4.62 16.91 -7.15
C TRP A 202 -4.98 18.36 -7.44
N GLU A 203 -4.00 19.23 -7.66
CA GLU A 203 -4.23 20.64 -8.00
C GLU A 203 -5.04 20.81 -9.29
N ALA A 204 -4.79 19.96 -10.29
CA ALA A 204 -5.56 19.98 -11.53
C ALA A 204 -7.03 19.56 -11.32
N ILE A 205 -7.25 18.56 -10.46
CA ILE A 205 -8.60 18.08 -10.09
C ILE A 205 -9.33 19.16 -9.29
N ALA A 206 -8.66 19.78 -8.32
CA ALA A 206 -9.23 20.84 -7.48
C ALA A 206 -9.71 22.06 -8.30
N ARG A 207 -9.07 22.35 -9.44
CA ARG A 207 -9.46 23.44 -10.35
C ARG A 207 -10.68 23.12 -11.20
N THR A 208 -11.10 21.86 -11.26
CA THR A 208 -12.23 21.41 -12.08
C THR A 208 -13.20 20.61 -11.20
N PRO A 209 -13.94 21.28 -10.30
CA PRO A 209 -14.85 20.59 -9.39
C PRO A 209 -15.93 19.83 -10.19
N PRO A 210 -16.38 18.66 -9.70
CA PRO A 210 -17.46 17.95 -10.34
C PRO A 210 -18.76 18.77 -10.30
N PRO A 211 -19.64 18.63 -11.31
CA PRO A 211 -21.00 19.17 -11.24
C PRO A 211 -21.74 18.75 -9.97
N ALA A 212 -22.70 19.57 -9.53
CA ALA A 212 -23.47 19.30 -8.31
C ALA A 212 -24.30 18.00 -8.37
N ASP A 213 -24.60 17.51 -9.57
CA ASP A 213 -25.33 16.27 -9.85
C ASP A 213 -24.40 15.09 -10.22
N ALA A 214 -23.09 15.24 -10.09
CA ALA A 214 -22.15 14.17 -10.36
C ALA A 214 -22.36 12.99 -9.41
N PRO A 215 -22.28 11.74 -9.92
CA PRO A 215 -22.39 10.56 -9.06
C PRO A 215 -21.17 10.45 -8.13
N LEU A 216 -21.38 9.89 -6.94
CA LEU A 216 -20.27 9.46 -6.07
C LEU A 216 -19.53 8.30 -6.73
N THR A 217 -18.22 8.44 -6.91
CA THR A 217 -17.36 7.45 -7.58
C THR A 217 -16.46 6.69 -6.61
N THR A 218 -16.55 6.95 -5.31
CA THR A 218 -15.72 6.29 -4.30
C THR A 218 -16.35 4.98 -3.86
N ILE A 219 -15.51 3.94 -3.80
CA ILE A 219 -15.86 2.63 -3.26
C ILE A 219 -15.01 2.45 -2.00
N MET A 220 -15.63 2.05 -0.90
CA MET A 220 -14.96 1.67 0.33
C MET A 220 -15.42 0.28 0.76
N THR A 221 -14.56 -0.43 1.49
CA THR A 221 -14.98 -1.65 2.16
C THR A 221 -15.56 -1.28 3.53
N TRP A 222 -16.84 -1.59 3.73
CA TRP A 222 -17.57 -1.25 4.96
C TRP A 222 -17.12 -2.11 6.15
N ASP A 223 -16.97 -3.42 5.91
CA ASP A 223 -16.45 -4.39 6.88
C ASP A 223 -15.54 -5.39 6.16
N TYR A 224 -14.41 -5.76 6.78
CA TYR A 224 -13.34 -6.51 6.11
C TYR A 224 -12.53 -7.46 6.99
N PHE A 225 -12.71 -7.44 8.31
CA PHE A 225 -11.99 -8.37 9.17
C PHE A 225 -12.57 -9.77 9.03
N ARG A 226 -11.71 -10.75 8.74
CA ARG A 226 -12.11 -12.18 8.65
C ARG A 226 -12.38 -12.81 10.01
N GLY A 227 -11.83 -12.23 11.07
CA GLY A 227 -11.99 -12.70 12.44
C GLY A 227 -11.82 -11.57 13.44
N LYS A 228 -12.00 -11.86 14.73
CA LYS A 228 -11.84 -10.87 15.78
C LYS A 228 -10.37 -10.47 15.93
N LEU A 229 -10.13 -9.16 15.94
CA LEU A 229 -8.84 -8.58 16.28
C LEU A 229 -8.86 -8.18 17.76
N THR A 230 -8.34 -9.05 18.63
CA THR A 230 -8.36 -8.84 20.09
C THR A 230 -6.95 -8.66 20.62
N HIS A 231 -6.69 -7.57 21.35
CA HIS A 231 -5.40 -7.34 22.00
C HIS A 231 -5.60 -6.79 23.41
N LYS A 232 -4.92 -7.39 24.41
CA LYS A 232 -5.04 -7.03 25.84
C LYS A 232 -6.49 -6.92 26.34
N GLY A 233 -7.36 -7.83 25.88
CA GLY A 233 -8.77 -7.86 26.26
C GLY A 233 -9.65 -6.80 25.60
N VAL A 234 -9.13 -6.04 24.63
CA VAL A 234 -9.89 -5.08 23.83
C VAL A 234 -10.14 -5.67 22.44
N ASP A 235 -11.40 -5.69 22.02
CA ASP A 235 -11.82 -6.04 20.66
C ASP A 235 -11.76 -4.79 19.77
N TYR A 236 -10.91 -4.82 18.75
CA TYR A 236 -10.77 -3.77 17.75
C TYR A 236 -11.65 -4.11 16.55
N GLY A 237 -12.56 -3.20 16.22
CA GLY A 237 -13.51 -3.36 15.12
C GLY A 237 -13.06 -2.70 13.82
N THR A 238 -13.79 -2.96 12.75
CA THR A 238 -13.67 -2.24 11.48
C THR A 238 -14.42 -0.90 11.55
N LYS A 239 -14.66 -0.28 10.39
CA LYS A 239 -15.33 1.02 10.29
C LYS A 239 -16.74 1.03 10.88
N VAL A 240 -17.48 -0.08 10.76
CA VAL A 240 -18.89 -0.16 11.15
C VAL A 240 -19.10 0.14 12.65
N PRO A 241 -18.52 -0.62 13.60
CA PRO A 241 -18.74 -0.37 15.02
C PRO A 241 -18.20 0.98 15.49
N GLU A 242 -17.18 1.53 14.84
CA GLU A 242 -16.67 2.87 15.17
C GLU A 242 -17.61 3.96 14.65
N TYR A 243 -18.07 3.87 13.39
CA TYR A 243 -19.01 4.82 12.79
C TYR A 243 -20.32 4.94 13.58
N GLU A 244 -20.86 3.81 14.05
CA GLU A 244 -22.07 3.77 14.88
C GLU A 244 -21.97 4.65 16.13
N ARG A 245 -20.77 4.85 16.68
CA ARG A 245 -20.57 5.69 17.88
C ARG A 245 -20.77 7.18 17.65
N PHE A 246 -20.67 7.64 16.39
CA PHE A 246 -20.72 9.06 16.06
C PHE A 246 -21.64 9.41 14.88
N HIS A 247 -22.41 8.45 14.35
CA HIS A 247 -23.32 8.68 13.23
C HIS A 247 -24.39 9.75 13.51
N ASP A 248 -24.76 9.97 14.77
CA ASP A 248 -25.75 10.96 15.19
C ASP A 248 -25.14 12.29 15.66
N LEU A 249 -23.80 12.42 15.60
CA LEU A 249 -23.09 13.66 15.91
C LEU A 249 -23.63 14.88 15.14
N PRO A 250 -24.00 14.80 13.84
CA PRO A 250 -24.59 15.93 13.13
C PRO A 250 -25.89 16.47 13.74
N ARG A 251 -26.57 15.70 14.60
CA ARG A 251 -27.79 16.12 15.31
C ARG A 251 -27.50 16.79 16.66
N ARG A 252 -26.25 16.75 17.13
CA ARG A 252 -25.82 17.16 18.47
C ARG A 252 -24.95 18.42 18.47
N VAL A 253 -24.56 18.91 17.29
CA VAL A 253 -23.67 20.07 17.14
C VAL A 253 -24.17 21.01 16.04
N ASP A 254 -24.00 22.32 16.25
CA ASP A 254 -24.38 23.36 15.28
C ASP A 254 -23.23 23.76 14.35
N VAL A 255 -22.25 22.86 14.15
CA VAL A 255 -21.13 23.07 13.20
C VAL A 255 -21.35 22.22 11.94
N PRO A 256 -21.05 22.76 10.74
CA PRO A 256 -21.06 21.96 9.53
C PRO A 256 -20.06 20.81 9.64
N LEU A 257 -20.53 19.57 9.47
CA LEU A 257 -19.70 18.38 9.45
C LEU A 257 -19.65 17.80 8.03
N SER A 258 -18.47 17.32 7.62
CA SER A 258 -18.29 16.53 6.40
C SER A 258 -17.70 15.18 6.77
N LEU A 259 -18.29 14.11 6.24
CA LEU A 259 -17.84 12.75 6.46
C LEU A 259 -16.86 12.35 5.36
N ALA A 260 -15.63 12.07 5.73
CA ALA A 260 -14.65 11.41 4.87
C ALA A 260 -14.50 9.96 5.34
N ILE A 261 -15.00 9.02 4.54
CA ILE A 261 -14.91 7.57 4.77
C ILE A 261 -14.30 6.91 3.53
N GLY A 262 -13.30 6.07 3.75
CA GLY A 262 -12.55 5.33 2.73
C GLY A 262 -12.04 4.02 3.32
#